data_AF-A0A1Y7VLY5-F1
#
_entry.id   AF-A0A1Y7VLY5-F1
#
_cell.length_a   1.000
_cell.length_b   1.000
_cell.length_c   1.000
_cell.angle_alpha   90.00
_cell.angle_beta   90.00
_cell.angle_gamma   90.00
#
_symmetry.space_group_name_H-M   'P 1'
#
loop_
_entity.id
_entity.type
_entity.pdbx_description
1 polymer ?
#
loop_
_entity_poly.entity_id
_entity_poly.type
_entity_poly.pdbx_seq_one_letter_code
_entity_poly.pdbx_strand_id
1 'polypeptide(L)'
;MSLCERAASGSALLWPRVLLFGDSITQFSFQQGGWGSLLADRLVRKCDVLNRGFSGYNTRWAKIILPRLIRKGPGMENPVAVTIFFGANDSSLKDENPKQHVPLDEYSANLRDMVQYLRSVDVPRERVILITPPPLCEAAWEKECVLKGEEQASACQS
;
A
#
# COMPACT_ATOMS: atom_id res chain seq x y z
N MET A 1 4.85 30.61 -2.76
CA MET A 1 5.24 29.26 -3.24
C MET A 1 5.59 29.42 -4.71
N SER A 2 6.87 29.23 -5.04
CA SER A 2 7.38 29.42 -6.41
C SER A 2 6.91 28.25 -7.27
N LEU A 3 6.01 28.54 -8.21
CA LEU A 3 5.78 27.67 -9.36
C LEU A 3 7.04 27.78 -10.23
N CYS A 4 7.71 26.66 -10.48
CA CYS A 4 8.79 26.62 -11.45
C CYS A 4 8.15 26.81 -12.84
N GLU A 5 8.21 28.03 -13.36
CA GLU A 5 7.77 28.35 -14.71
C GLU A 5 8.71 27.72 -15.73
N ARG A 6 8.31 26.56 -16.25
CA ARG A 6 8.64 26.18 -17.62
C ARG A 6 7.34 25.98 -18.37
N ALA A 7 6.77 27.12 -18.79
CA ALA A 7 5.68 27.14 -19.75
C ALA A 7 6.19 26.60 -21.09
N ALA A 8 5.86 25.36 -21.39
CA ALA A 8 5.77 24.85 -22.74
C ALA A 8 4.28 24.55 -23.02
N SER A 9 3.78 25.12 -24.12
CA SER A 9 2.46 24.92 -24.74
C SER A 9 1.61 23.78 -24.18
N GLY A 10 0.45 24.12 -23.58
CA GLY A 10 -0.71 23.24 -23.45
C GLY A 10 -0.57 21.96 -22.61
N SER A 11 0.45 21.82 -21.76
CA SER A 11 0.56 20.64 -20.88
C SER A 11 -0.40 20.76 -19.70
N ALA A 12 -1.18 19.71 -19.43
CA ALA A 12 -1.99 19.60 -18.21
C ALA A 12 -1.14 19.87 -16.96
N LEU A 13 -1.71 20.59 -15.98
CA LEU A 13 -1.09 20.76 -14.67
C LEU A 13 -0.90 19.38 -14.03
N LEU A 14 0.36 18.97 -13.81
CA LEU A 14 0.67 17.75 -13.10
C LEU A 14 0.72 18.06 -11.60
N TRP A 15 -0.20 17.47 -10.83
CA TRP A 15 -0.15 17.57 -9.38
C TRP A 15 0.91 16.61 -8.84
N PRO A 16 1.67 17.00 -7.79
CA PRO A 16 2.48 16.04 -7.04
C PRO A 16 1.60 14.89 -6.55
N ARG A 17 2.18 13.70 -6.38
CA ARG A 17 1.40 12.49 -6.06
C ARG A 17 1.87 11.82 -4.78
N VAL A 18 0.93 11.43 -3.94
CA VAL A 18 1.13 10.48 -2.83
C VAL A 18 0.57 9.14 -3.27
N LEU A 19 1.38 8.10 -3.25
CA LEU A 19 0.95 6.76 -3.65
C LEU A 19 0.80 5.87 -2.41
N LEU A 20 -0.41 5.36 -2.20
CA LEU A 20 -0.71 4.45 -1.10
C LEU A 20 -0.60 3.01 -1.59
N PHE A 21 0.52 2.33 -1.31
CA PHE A 21 0.75 0.95 -1.73
C PHE A 21 0.59 -0.01 -0.55
N GLY A 22 -0.30 -0.98 -0.70
CA GLY A 22 -0.65 -1.92 0.37
C GLY A 22 -1.64 -2.99 -0.04
N ASP A 23 -2.22 -3.65 0.96
CA ASP A 23 -3.20 -4.73 0.80
C ASP A 23 -4.66 -4.23 0.84
N SER A 24 -5.59 -5.07 1.33
CA SER A 24 -7.01 -4.76 1.49
C SER A 24 -7.25 -3.52 2.37
N ILE A 25 -6.44 -3.31 3.41
CA ILE A 25 -6.54 -2.14 4.30
C ILE A 25 -6.32 -0.85 3.52
N THR A 26 -5.38 -0.88 2.57
CA THR A 26 -5.15 0.24 1.67
C THR A 26 -6.22 0.32 0.59
N GLN A 27 -6.67 -0.82 0.04
CA GLN A 27 -7.70 -0.85 -1.01
C GLN A 27 -8.98 -0.17 -0.55
N PHE A 28 -9.43 -0.48 0.67
CA PHE A 28 -10.65 0.05 1.26
C PHE A 28 -10.47 1.40 1.96
N SER A 29 -9.25 1.96 1.98
CA SER A 29 -8.95 3.23 2.65
C SER A 29 -9.73 4.45 2.12
N PHE A 30 -10.35 4.34 0.94
CA PHE A 30 -11.16 5.39 0.32
C PHE A 30 -12.66 5.23 0.54
N GLN A 31 -13.09 4.19 1.27
CA GLN A 31 -14.47 4.08 1.72
C GLN A 31 -14.83 5.22 2.68
N GLN A 32 -16.12 5.41 2.95
CA GLN A 32 -16.62 6.47 3.83
C GLN A 32 -15.93 6.41 5.21
N GLY A 33 -15.26 7.50 5.59
CA GLY A 33 -14.51 7.59 6.85
C GLY A 33 -13.12 6.91 6.83
N GLY A 34 -12.70 6.34 5.70
CA GLY A 34 -11.41 5.67 5.56
C GLY A 34 -10.24 6.64 5.54
N TRP A 35 -9.08 6.20 6.05
CA TRP A 35 -7.89 7.05 6.22
C TRP A 35 -7.35 7.65 4.91
N GLY A 36 -7.47 6.92 3.79
CA GLY A 36 -7.05 7.39 2.47
C GLY A 36 -7.94 8.52 1.97
N SER A 37 -9.25 8.44 2.22
CA SER A 37 -10.19 9.52 1.90
C SER A 37 -9.92 10.79 2.73
N LEU A 38 -9.65 10.63 4.04
CA LEU A 38 -9.30 11.73 4.94
C LEU A 38 -7.98 12.40 4.53
N LEU A 39 -6.99 11.60 4.10
CA LEU A 39 -5.72 12.10 3.59
C LEU A 39 -5.92 12.88 2.29
N ALA A 40 -6.73 12.36 1.36
CA ALA A 40 -7.05 13.02 0.09
C ALA A 40 -7.76 14.37 0.31
N ASP A 41 -8.75 14.40 1.20
CA ASP A 41 -9.47 15.62 1.58
C ASP A 41 -8.52 16.69 2.15
N ARG A 42 -7.63 16.30 3.06
CA ARG A 42 -6.64 17.22 3.66
C ARG A 42 -5.61 17.77 2.67
N LEU A 43 -5.40 17.05 1.56
CA LEU A 43 -4.42 17.36 0.52
C LEU A 43 -5.06 17.92 -0.76
N VAL A 44 -6.36 18.21 -0.74
CA VAL A 44 -7.08 18.88 -1.83
C VAL A 44 -6.33 20.12 -2.31
N ARG A 45 -6.14 20.21 -3.64
CA ARG A 45 -5.39 21.27 -4.34
C ARG A 45 -3.91 21.38 -3.91
N LYS A 46 -3.31 20.30 -3.40
CA LYS A 46 -1.87 20.22 -3.10
C LYS A 46 -1.21 19.02 -3.76
N CYS A 47 -1.86 17.86 -3.71
CA CYS A 47 -1.39 16.66 -4.37
C CYS A 47 -2.52 15.66 -4.62
N ASP A 48 -2.37 14.82 -5.64
CA ASP A 48 -3.23 13.68 -5.86
C ASP A 48 -2.85 12.54 -4.90
N VAL A 49 -3.83 11.94 -4.25
CA VAL A 49 -3.64 10.74 -3.43
C VAL A 49 -4.13 9.54 -4.24
N LEU A 50 -3.20 8.65 -4.60
CA LEU A 50 -3.47 7.48 -5.43
C LEU A 50 -3.56 6.22 -4.58
N ASN A 51 -4.72 5.57 -4.60
CA ASN A 51 -4.91 4.27 -3.99
C ASN A 51 -4.33 3.16 -4.90
N ARG A 52 -3.35 2.42 -4.37
CA ARG A 52 -2.75 1.21 -4.95
C ARG A 52 -2.78 0.07 -3.93
N GLY A 53 -3.93 -0.09 -3.28
CA GLY A 53 -4.22 -1.25 -2.44
C GLY A 53 -4.69 -2.45 -3.25
N PHE A 54 -4.22 -3.64 -2.89
CA PHE A 54 -4.53 -4.90 -3.55
C PHE A 54 -5.00 -5.92 -2.52
N SER A 55 -6.32 -6.12 -2.42
CA SER A 55 -6.91 -7.04 -1.46
C SER A 55 -6.34 -8.45 -1.60
N GLY A 56 -6.01 -9.05 -0.46
CA GLY A 56 -5.40 -10.36 -0.37
C GLY A 56 -3.90 -10.42 -0.67
N TYR A 57 -3.25 -9.34 -1.13
CA TYR A 57 -1.83 -9.37 -1.47
C TYR A 57 -0.92 -9.41 -0.24
N ASN A 58 0.11 -10.26 -0.32
CA ASN A 58 1.26 -10.27 0.59
C ASN A 58 2.48 -9.63 -0.08
N THR A 59 3.61 -9.58 0.63
CA THR A 59 4.83 -8.94 0.11
C THR A 59 5.45 -9.66 -1.10
N ARG A 60 5.20 -10.96 -1.31
CA ARG A 60 5.67 -11.69 -2.50
C ARG A 60 5.06 -11.12 -3.78
N TRP A 61 3.74 -10.93 -3.78
CA TRP A 61 3.03 -10.38 -4.93
C TRP A 61 3.23 -8.88 -5.06
N ALA A 62 3.31 -8.17 -3.93
CA ALA A 62 3.61 -6.74 -3.90
C ALA A 62 4.92 -6.40 -4.62
N LYS A 63 6.00 -7.16 -4.33
CA LYS A 63 7.30 -6.98 -4.98
C LYS A 63 7.23 -7.14 -6.51
N ILE A 64 6.39 -8.04 -7.01
CA ILE A 64 6.23 -8.31 -8.45
C ILE A 64 5.45 -7.19 -9.14
N ILE A 65 4.40 -6.66 -8.50
CA ILE A 65 3.55 -5.63 -9.11
C ILE A 65 4.16 -4.23 -9.03
N LEU A 66 4.97 -3.95 -8.00
CA LEU A 66 5.54 -2.62 -7.76
C LEU A 66 6.22 -1.99 -8.99
N PRO A 67 7.03 -2.72 -9.80
CA PRO A 67 7.63 -2.17 -11.01
C PRO A 67 6.66 -1.77 -12.11
N ARG A 68 5.43 -2.28 -12.08
CA ARG A 68 4.36 -1.90 -13.02
C ARG A 68 3.63 -0.63 -12.57
N LEU A 69 3.69 -0.31 -11.27
CA LEU A 69 3.01 0.85 -10.68
C LEU A 69 3.88 2.09 -10.68
N ILE A 70 5.16 1.94 -10.34
CA ILE A 70 6.13 3.03 -10.28
C ILE A 70 7.31 2.61 -11.14
N ARG A 71 7.55 3.35 -12.22
CA ARG A 71 8.64 3.10 -13.16
C ARG A 71 9.28 4.42 -13.56
N LYS A 72 10.57 4.37 -13.86
CA LYS A 72 11.29 5.48 -14.48
C LYS A 72 10.77 5.69 -15.91
N GLY A 73 10.50 6.94 -16.30
CA GLY A 73 10.07 7.24 -17.66
C GLY A 73 9.98 8.75 -17.93
N PRO A 74 10.10 9.17 -19.20
CA PRO A 74 9.96 10.57 -19.58
C PRO A 74 8.54 11.08 -19.25
N GLY A 75 8.45 12.23 -18.60
CA GLY A 75 7.17 12.84 -18.18
C GLY A 75 6.52 12.22 -16.94
N MET A 76 7.14 11.22 -16.30
CA MET A 76 6.65 10.64 -15.05
C MET A 76 7.32 11.33 -13.86
N GLU A 77 6.60 12.21 -13.18
CA GLU A 77 7.09 12.77 -11.91
C GLU A 77 7.08 11.71 -10.80
N ASN A 78 8.16 11.68 -10.04
CA ASN A 78 8.28 10.79 -8.88
C ASN A 78 7.29 11.22 -7.79
N PRO A 79 6.62 10.25 -7.14
CA PRO A 79 5.77 10.54 -6.00
C PRO A 79 6.50 11.39 -4.95
N VAL A 80 5.77 12.30 -4.31
CA VAL A 80 6.26 13.04 -3.14
C VAL A 80 6.25 12.18 -1.89
N ALA A 81 5.44 11.11 -1.89
CA ALA A 81 5.50 10.04 -0.90
C ALA A 81 4.98 8.71 -1.48
N VAL A 82 5.53 7.60 -1.01
CA VAL A 82 5.04 6.24 -1.27
C VAL A 82 4.92 5.54 0.07
N THR A 83 3.72 5.10 0.44
CA THR A 83 3.56 4.23 1.61
C THR A 83 3.77 2.77 1.19
N ILE A 84 4.38 1.95 2.03
CA ILE A 84 4.35 0.49 1.92
C ILE A 84 3.65 -0.02 3.17
N PHE A 85 2.44 -0.55 3.00
CA PHE A 85 1.58 -1.00 4.09
C PHE A 85 1.13 -2.44 3.84
N PHE A 86 2.01 -3.38 4.17
CA PHE A 86 1.83 -4.82 4.03
C PHE A 86 2.29 -5.53 5.30
N GLY A 87 1.79 -6.75 5.49
CA GLY A 87 2.19 -7.62 6.60
C GLY A 87 1.01 -8.36 7.22
N ALA A 88 -0.22 -7.87 7.05
CA ALA A 88 -1.41 -8.54 7.58
C ALA A 88 -1.56 -9.95 6.99
N ASN A 89 -1.55 -10.05 5.65
CA ASN A 89 -1.62 -11.33 4.94
C ASN A 89 -0.34 -12.18 5.11
N ASP A 90 0.84 -11.54 5.12
CA ASP A 90 2.10 -12.24 5.35
C ASP A 90 2.13 -12.98 6.69
N SER A 91 1.50 -12.39 7.72
CA SER A 91 1.43 -12.93 9.07
C SER A 91 0.42 -14.06 9.27
N SER A 92 -0.36 -14.41 8.26
CA SER A 92 -1.32 -15.51 8.36
C SER A 92 -0.64 -16.81 8.80
N LEU A 93 -1.34 -17.63 9.59
CA LEU A 93 -0.80 -18.92 10.04
C LEU A 93 -0.57 -19.83 8.83
N LYS A 94 0.62 -20.43 8.75
CA LYS A 94 1.02 -21.27 7.62
C LYS A 94 0.06 -22.44 7.39
N ASP A 95 -0.41 -23.06 8.47
CA ASP A 95 -1.25 -24.25 8.40
C ASP A 95 -2.71 -23.91 8.06
N GLU A 96 -3.17 -22.69 8.36
CA GLU A 96 -4.54 -22.25 8.07
C GLU A 96 -4.65 -21.56 6.70
N ASN A 97 -3.66 -20.73 6.35
CA ASN A 97 -3.64 -19.97 5.10
C ASN A 97 -2.23 -19.95 4.49
N PRO A 98 -1.77 -21.08 3.95
CA PRO A 98 -0.43 -21.21 3.37
C PRO A 98 -0.24 -20.32 2.13
N LYS A 99 -1.32 -19.88 1.47
CA LYS A 99 -1.25 -19.05 0.26
C LYS A 99 -0.78 -17.63 0.58
N GLN A 100 -1.30 -17.06 1.67
CA GLN A 100 -0.94 -15.71 2.10
C GLN A 100 0.29 -15.69 3.01
N HIS A 101 0.50 -16.73 3.81
CA HIS A 101 1.64 -16.83 4.73
C HIS A 101 3.00 -16.58 4.05
N VAL A 102 3.78 -15.65 4.60
CA VAL A 102 5.17 -15.39 4.21
C VAL A 102 6.07 -15.50 5.45
N PRO A 103 7.10 -16.37 5.43
CA PRO A 103 8.08 -16.45 6.51
C PRO A 103 8.74 -15.10 6.81
N LEU A 104 9.08 -14.86 8.07
CA LEU A 104 9.57 -13.57 8.54
C LEU A 104 10.84 -13.09 7.82
N ASP A 105 11.77 -14.00 7.54
CA ASP A 105 13.00 -13.72 6.79
C ASP A 105 12.69 -13.27 5.35
N GLU A 106 11.75 -13.95 4.70
CA GLU A 106 11.28 -13.60 3.36
C GLU A 106 10.51 -12.27 3.35
N TYR A 107 9.61 -12.04 4.31
CA TYR A 107 8.90 -10.77 4.47
C TYR A 107 9.90 -9.61 4.61
N SER A 108 10.90 -9.78 5.47
CA SER A 108 11.95 -8.79 5.70
C SER A 108 12.78 -8.53 4.42
N ALA A 109 13.10 -9.58 3.67
CA ALA A 109 13.79 -9.45 2.38
C ALA A 109 12.92 -8.71 1.34
N ASN A 110 11.64 -9.07 1.22
CA ASN A 110 10.73 -8.44 0.27
C ASN A 110 10.56 -6.94 0.54
N LEU A 111 10.45 -6.52 1.80
CA LEU A 111 10.41 -5.09 2.15
C LEU A 111 11.69 -4.36 1.73
N ARG A 112 12.87 -4.95 1.99
CA ARG A 112 14.15 -4.36 1.55
C ARG A 112 14.20 -4.22 0.03
N ASP A 113 13.78 -5.25 -0.70
CA ASP A 113 13.77 -5.26 -2.16
C ASP A 113 12.84 -4.18 -2.73
N MET A 114 11.65 -4.00 -2.15
CA MET A 114 10.72 -2.94 -2.58
C MET A 114 11.32 -1.54 -2.33
N VAL A 115 11.94 -1.32 -1.18
CA VAL A 115 12.61 -0.03 -0.88
C VAL A 115 13.79 0.20 -1.82
N GLN A 116 14.60 -0.82 -2.11
CA GLN A 116 15.71 -0.72 -3.05
C GLN A 116 15.22 -0.45 -4.48
N TYR A 117 14.14 -1.11 -4.90
CA TYR A 117 13.53 -0.86 -6.20
C TYR A 117 13.06 0.59 -6.35
N LEU A 118 12.33 1.12 -5.37
CA LEU A 118 11.88 2.52 -5.37
C LEU A 118 13.05 3.49 -5.53
N ARG A 119 14.16 3.23 -4.83
CA ARG A 119 15.39 4.01 -4.98
C ARG A 119 16.00 3.91 -6.38
N SER A 120 15.96 2.72 -7.00
CA SER A 120 16.48 2.53 -8.37
C SER A 120 15.66 3.26 -9.44
N VAL A 121 14.41 3.61 -9.15
CA VAL A 121 13.54 4.42 -10.01
C VAL A 121 13.39 5.87 -9.52
N ASP A 122 14.45 6.37 -8.88
CA ASP A 122 14.61 7.76 -8.45
C ASP A 122 13.61 8.25 -7.37
N VAL A 123 12.94 7.36 -6.65
CA VAL A 123 12.18 7.72 -5.45
C VAL A 123 13.15 7.81 -4.27
N PRO A 124 13.40 9.01 -3.69
CA PRO A 124 14.29 9.18 -2.55
C PRO A 124 13.82 8.36 -1.35
N ARG A 125 14.76 7.85 -0.55
CA ARG A 125 14.46 7.00 0.61
C ARG A 125 13.55 7.72 1.61
N GLU A 126 13.72 9.02 1.75
CA GLU A 126 12.99 9.90 2.68
C GLU A 126 11.52 10.07 2.27
N ARG A 127 11.16 9.69 1.03
CA ARG A 127 9.78 9.69 0.54
C ARG A 127 9.10 8.33 0.67
N VAL A 128 9.83 7.30 1.11
CA VAL A 128 9.27 5.95 1.33
C VAL A 128 8.89 5.82 2.80
N ILE A 129 7.60 5.60 3.05
CA ILE A 129 7.03 5.50 4.39
C ILE A 129 6.60 4.05 4.61
N LEU A 130 7.25 3.34 5.53
CA LEU A 130 6.81 2.00 5.95
C LEU A 130 5.74 2.14 7.03
N ILE A 131 4.61 1.47 6.85
CA ILE A 131 3.54 1.41 7.85
C ILE A 131 3.43 -0.03 8.33
N THR A 132 3.55 -0.23 9.64
CA THR A 132 3.41 -1.56 10.26
C THR A 132 1.95 -2.03 10.17
N PRO A 133 1.69 -3.33 9.90
CA PRO A 133 0.34 -3.87 9.90
C PRO A 133 -0.38 -3.61 11.24
N PRO A 134 -1.71 -3.38 11.24
CA PRO A 134 -2.46 -3.24 12.48
C PRO A 134 -2.41 -4.54 13.29
N PRO A 135 -2.52 -4.46 14.63
CA PRO A 135 -2.56 -5.66 15.47
C PRO A 135 -3.81 -6.49 15.15
N LEU A 136 -3.64 -7.81 15.08
CA LEU A 136 -4.75 -8.75 15.04
C LEU A 136 -5.24 -9.02 16.47
N CYS A 137 -6.53 -8.86 16.71
CA CYS A 137 -7.18 -9.26 17.96
C CYS A 137 -7.96 -10.55 17.70
N GLU A 138 -7.37 -11.69 18.02
CA GLU A 138 -7.90 -13.03 17.74
C GLU A 138 -9.31 -13.20 18.33
N ALA A 139 -9.50 -12.85 19.61
CA ALA A 139 -10.79 -12.98 20.28
C ALA A 139 -11.90 -12.10 19.67
N ALA A 140 -11.54 -10.97 19.05
CA ALA A 140 -12.51 -10.14 18.33
C ALA A 140 -12.82 -10.73 16.94
N TRP A 141 -11.79 -11.26 16.26
CA TRP A 141 -11.94 -11.92 14.97
C TRP A 141 -12.82 -13.16 15.07
N GLU A 142 -12.58 -14.03 16.05
CA GLU A 142 -13.40 -15.22 16.31
C GLU A 142 -14.89 -14.88 16.44
N LYS A 143 -15.22 -13.83 17.20
CA LYS A 143 -16.62 -13.37 17.35
C LYS A 143 -17.23 -12.93 16.02
N GLU A 144 -16.47 -12.20 15.22
CA GLU A 144 -16.92 -11.74 13.90
C GLU A 144 -17.17 -12.92 12.94
N CYS A 145 -16.33 -13.94 12.99
CA CYS A 145 -16.48 -15.14 12.17
C CYS A 145 -17.74 -15.94 12.52
N VAL A 146 -18.02 -16.07 13.82
CA VAL A 146 -19.29 -16.66 14.29
C VAL A 146 -20.49 -15.85 13.80
N LEU A 147 -20.42 -14.51 13.83
CA LEU A 147 -21.49 -13.64 13.32
C LEU A 147 -21.72 -13.77 11.81
N LYS A 148 -20.66 -14.07 11.05
CA LYS A 148 -20.73 -14.32 9.60
C LYS A 148 -21.21 -15.73 9.23
N GLY A 149 -21.50 -16.56 10.22
CA GLY A 149 -22.00 -17.93 10.01
C GLY A 149 -20.90 -18.96 9.76
N GLU A 150 -19.66 -18.65 10.13
CA GLU A 150 -18.56 -19.60 10.04
C GLU A 150 -18.37 -20.30 11.39
N GLU A 151 -18.46 -21.64 11.39
CA GLU A 151 -18.43 -22.47 12.61
C GLU A 151 -17.05 -22.51 13.29
N GLN A 152 -15.97 -22.10 12.62
CA GLN A 152 -14.61 -22.04 13.15
C GLN A 152 -13.86 -20.82 12.62
N ALA A 153 -13.06 -20.17 13.48
CA ALA A 153 -12.25 -19.01 13.08
C ALA A 153 -11.19 -19.33 12.00
N SER A 154 -10.79 -20.59 11.88
CA SER A 154 -9.89 -21.10 10.82
C SER A 154 -10.53 -21.11 9.42
N ALA A 155 -11.86 -21.10 9.33
CA ALA A 155 -12.57 -20.94 8.05
C ALA A 155 -12.55 -19.48 7.56
N CYS A 156 -12.30 -18.55 8.48
CA CYS A 156 -12.52 -17.13 8.33
C CYS A 156 -11.21 -16.46 7.94
N GLN A 157 -10.91 -16.54 6.65
CA GLN A 157 -9.70 -15.97 6.08
C GLN A 157 -9.84 -14.45 5.90
N SER A 158 -8.77 -13.72 6.22
CA SER A 158 -8.61 -12.28 6.03
C SER A 158 -8.44 -11.85 4.57
#